data_AF-A0A2N3B4R4-F1
#
_entry.id   AF-A0A2N3B4R4-F1
#
_cell.length_a   1.000
_cell.length_b   1.000
_cell.length_c   1.000
_cell.angle_alpha   90.00
_cell.angle_beta   90.00
_cell.angle_gamma   90.00
#
_symmetry.space_group_name_H-M   'P 1'
#
loop_
_entity.id
_entity.type
_entity.pdbx_description
1 polymer ?
#
loop_
_entity_poly.entity_id
_entity_poly.type
_entity_poly.pdbx_seq_one_letter_code
_entity_poly.pdbx_strand_id
1 'polypeptide(L)' 'MNAPEISRWSQEEMIRLAASGVAKVDRLGPRGSTLCSMEEIIAMAAVCALHGVGPNLPSTPPSTGE' A
#
# COMPACT_ATOMS: atom_id res chain seq x y z
N MET A 1 -22.41 11.52 17.95
CA MET A 1 -22.47 12.16 16.63
C MET A 1 -21.69 11.25 15.69
N ASN A 2 -22.35 10.52 14.79
CA ASN A 2 -21.61 9.70 13.82
C ASN A 2 -21.00 10.64 12.79
N ALA A 3 -19.67 10.56 12.62
CA ALA A 3 -19.00 11.29 11.56
C ALA A 3 -19.62 10.89 10.21
N PRO A 4 -19.75 11.83 9.26
CA PRO A 4 -20.22 11.50 7.92
C PRO A 4 -19.33 10.41 7.33
N GLU A 5 -19.95 9.40 6.72
CA GLU A 5 -19.23 8.32 6.07
C GLU A 5 -18.53 8.88 4.81
N ILE A 6 -17.22 9.09 4.88
CA ILE A 6 -16.42 9.54 3.75
C ILE A 6 -16.14 8.33 2.86
N SER A 7 -17.11 7.94 2.01
CA SER A 7 -17.00 6.76 1.15
C SER A 7 -16.28 7.06 -0.17
N ARG A 8 -15.05 7.61 -0.12
CA ARG A 8 -14.25 7.85 -1.34
C ARG A 8 -13.88 6.54 -2.06
N TRP A 9 -13.70 5.47 -1.29
CA TRP A 9 -13.33 4.15 -1.76
C TRP A 9 -14.19 3.09 -1.08
N SER A 10 -14.50 2.03 -1.80
CA SER A 10 -14.96 0.79 -1.18
C SER A 10 -13.86 0.17 -0.30
N GLN A 11 -14.24 -0.74 0.59
CA GLN A 11 -13.28 -1.45 1.45
C GLN A 11 -12.23 -2.22 0.62
N GLU A 12 -12.67 -2.91 -0.43
CA GLU A 12 -11.78 -3.65 -1.33
C GLU A 12 -10.79 -2.72 -2.04
N GLU A 13 -11.25 -1.57 -2.53
CA GLU A 13 -10.37 -0.57 -3.15
C GLU A 13 -9.35 -0.02 -2.17
N MET A 14 -9.75 0.26 -0.93
CA MET A 14 -8.85 0.73 0.12
C MET A 14 -7.73 -0.28 0.40
N ILE A 15 -8.07 -1.56 0.54
CA ILE A 15 -7.10 -2.65 0.78
C ILE A 15 -6.15 -2.78 -0.42
N ARG A 16 -6.69 -2.79 -1.65
CA ARG A 16 -5.88 -2.89 -2.88
C ARG A 16 -4.91 -1.72 -3.03
N LEU A 17 -5.37 -0.51 -2.75
CA LEU A 17 -4.54 0.70 -2.80
C LEU A 17 -3.45 0.67 -1.73
N ALA A 18 -3.76 0.27 -0.50
CA ALA A 18 -2.78 0.13 0.58
C ALA A 18 -1.70 -0.90 0.23
N ALA A 19 -2.08 -2.10 -0.21
CA ALA A 19 -1.14 -3.16 -0.60
C ALA A 19 -0.22 -2.72 -1.77
N SER A 20 -0.76 -1.96 -2.72
CA SER A 20 0.01 -1.40 -3.84
C SER A 20 0.95 -0.27 -3.39
N GLY A 21 0.51 0.56 -2.45
CA GLY A 21 1.29 1.65 -1.88
C GLY A 21 2.49 1.15 -1.07
N VAL A 22 2.27 0.17 -0.17
CA VAL A 22 3.35 -0.48 0.59
C VAL A 22 4.37 -1.11 -0.35
N ALA A 23 3.94 -1.87 -1.36
CA ALA A 23 4.86 -2.47 -2.33
C ALA A 23 5.72 -1.45 -3.09
N LYS A 24 5.18 -0.26 -3.40
CA LYS A 24 5.96 0.83 -4.00
C LYS A 24 6.97 1.43 -3.01
N VAL A 25 6.57 1.64 -1.76
CA VAL A 25 7.45 2.17 -0.71
C VAL A 25 8.58 1.20 -0.40
N ASP A 26 8.29 -0.10 -0.31
CA ASP A 26 9.30 -1.15 -0.10
C ASP A 26 10.34 -1.15 -1.23
N ARG A 27 9.89 -0.93 -2.47
CA ARG A 27 10.76 -0.93 -3.65
C ARG A 27 11.56 0.36 -3.85
N LEU A 28 10.92 1.51 -3.65
CA LEU A 28 11.45 2.82 -4.06
C LEU A 28 11.89 3.68 -2.86
N GLY A 29 11.64 3.20 -1.64
CA GLY A 29 11.82 3.95 -0.42
C GLY A 29 10.66 4.92 -0.13
N PRO A 30 10.62 5.49 1.08
CA PRO A 30 9.59 6.43 1.52
C PRO A 30 9.75 7.83 0.91
N ARG A 31 10.95 8.18 0.44
CA ARG A 31 11.29 9.50 -0.12
C ARG A 31 11.74 9.34 -1.57
N GLY A 32 11.58 10.38 -2.38
CA GLY A 32 11.90 10.34 -3.81
C GLY A 32 10.64 10.29 -4.67
N SER A 33 10.39 9.17 -5.36
CA SER A 33 9.25 9.02 -6.29
C SER A 33 7.91 8.71 -5.61
N THR A 34 7.93 8.25 -4.36
CA THR A 34 6.73 7.94 -3.56
C THR A 34 6.23 9.14 -2.76
N LEU A 35 7.15 9.98 -2.25
CA LEU A 35 6.89 11.15 -1.40
C LEU A 35 5.98 10.87 -0.20
N CYS A 36 5.95 9.62 0.28
CA CYS A 36 5.09 9.25 1.41
C CYS A 36 5.70 9.70 2.75
N SER A 37 4.87 10.26 3.61
CA SER A 37 5.22 10.47 5.02
C SER A 37 5.25 9.15 5.79
N MET A 38 5.87 9.14 6.97
CA MET A 38 5.88 7.94 7.81
C MET A 38 4.46 7.56 8.25
N GLU A 39 3.62 8.54 8.55
CA GLU A 39 2.23 8.35 8.95
C GLU A 39 1.41 7.70 7.84
N GLU A 40 1.61 8.12 6.59
CA GLU A 40 0.96 7.50 5.43
C GLU A 40 1.39 6.04 5.27
N ILE A 41 2.67 5.74 5.46
CA ILE A 41 3.21 4.39 5.39
C ILE A 41 2.62 3.50 6.49
N ILE A 42 2.57 4.01 7.72
CA ILE A 42 1.97 3.30 8.86
C ILE A 42 0.49 3.04 8.60
N ALA A 43 -0.25 4.01 8.07
CA ALA A 43 -1.67 3.85 7.76
C ALA A 43 -1.89 2.75 6.71
N MET A 44 -1.11 2.73 5.63
CA MET A 44 -1.20 1.68 4.61
C MET A 44 -0.83 0.30 5.19
N ALA A 45 0.24 0.22 5.97
CA ALA A 45 0.65 -1.03 6.63
C ALA A 45 -0.39 -1.55 7.63
N ALA A 46 -1.04 -0.65 8.36
CA ALA A 46 -2.11 -1.01 9.30
C ALA A 46 -3.34 -1.57 8.56
N VAL A 47 -3.75 -0.97 7.44
CA VAL A 47 -4.84 -1.51 6.60
C VAL A 47 -4.48 -2.92 6.11
N CYS A 48 -3.27 -3.13 5.61
CA CYS A 48 -2.78 -4.45 5.22
C CYS A 48 -2.84 -5.47 6.36
N ALA A 49 -2.31 -5.14 7.54
CA ALA A 49 -2.26 -6.02 8.70
C ALA A 49 -3.65 -6.39 9.24
N LEU A 50 -4.56 -5.41 9.33
CA LEU A 50 -5.94 -5.63 9.81
C LEU A 50 -6.74 -6.55 8.89
N HIS A 51 -6.39 -6.62 7.61
CA HIS A 51 -7.06 -7.44 6.62
C HIS A 51 -6.28 -8.71 6.22
N GLY A 52 -5.13 -8.97 6.83
CA GLY A 52 -4.31 -10.14 6.52
C GLY A 52 -3.74 -10.15 5.09
N VAL A 53 -3.51 -8.98 4.51
CA VAL A 53 -3.02 -8.81 3.12
C VAL A 53 -1.57 -8.32 3.14
N GLY A 54 -0.71 -8.94 2.33
CA GLY A 54 0.68 -8.50 2.14
C GLY A 54 0.85 -7.45 1.04
N PRO A 55 2.05 -6.85 0.90
CA PRO A 55 2.35 -5.93 -0.19
C PRO A 55 2.15 -6.61 -1.55
N ASN A 56 1.57 -5.89 -2.52
CA ASN A 56 1.39 -6.39 -3.88
C ASN A 56 2.69 -6.23 -4.69
N LEU A 57 3.69 -7.05 -4.38
CA LEU A 57 4.95 -7.06 -5.11
C LEU A 57 4.69 -7.65 -6.51
N PRO A 58 5.05 -6.95 -7.60
CA PRO A 58 5.06 -7.57 -8.91
C PRO A 58 6.01 -8.76 -8.84
N SER A 59 5.55 -9.94 -9.27
CA SER A 59 6.40 -11.11 -9.43
C SER A 59 7.65 -10.68 -10.21
N THR A 60 8.83 -10.91 -9.61
CA THR A 60 10.10 -10.70 -10.29
C THR A 60 10.02 -11.45 -11.63
N PRO A 61 10.24 -10.79 -12.79
CA PRO A 61 10.44 -11.55 -14.01
C PRO A 61 11.63 -12.49 -13.77
N PRO A 62 11.61 -13.73 -14.31
CA PRO A 62 12.74 -14.62 -14.18
C PRO A 62 13.98 -13.90 -14.69
N SER A 63 15.04 -13.87 -13.89
CA SER A 63 16.34 -13.40 -14.32
C SER A 63 16.74 -14.26 -15.52
N THR A 64 16.65 -13.71 -16.73
CA THR A 64 17.39 -14.24 -17.87
C THR A 64 18.84 -13.88 -17.58
N GLY A 65 19.57 -14.80 -16.97
CA GLY A 65 21.01 -14.66 -16.82
C GLY A 65 21.65 -14.67 -18.21
N GLU A 66 22.35 -13.59 -18.54
CA GLU A 66 23.40 -13.52 -19.56
C GLU A 66 24.65 -12.95 -18.92
#